data_AF-A0A6L7Q034-F1
#
_entry.id   AF-A0A6L7Q034-F1
#
_cell.length_a   1.000
_cell.length_b   1.000
_cell.length_c   1.000
_cell.angle_alpha   90.00
_cell.angle_beta   90.00
_cell.angle_gamma   90.00
#
_symmetry.space_group_name_H-M   'P 1'
#
loop_
_entity.id
_entity.type
_entity.pdbx_description
1 polymer ?
#
loop_
_entity_poly.entity_id
_entity_poly.type
_entity_poly.pdbx_seq_one_letter_code
_entity_poly.pdbx_strand_id
1 'polypeptide(L)' 'MADPGETTISMDDLRALVRVAGLPLDDAELEELLPLYQFLKQRVDMLHEADLPLGGQAMTFPADWNR' A
#
# COMPACT_ATOMS: atom_id res chain seq x y z
N MET A 1 -20.62 -14.35 -1.96
CA MET A 1 -20.42 -13.02 -2.56
C MET A 1 -20.07 -12.09 -1.42
N ALA A 2 -18.79 -11.75 -1.28
CA ALA A 2 -18.35 -10.61 -0.50
C ALA A 2 -18.10 -9.50 -1.53
N ASP A 3 -18.64 -8.31 -1.29
CA ASP A 3 -18.34 -7.13 -2.10
C ASP A 3 -16.91 -6.71 -1.73
N PRO A 4 -15.89 -6.87 -2.61
CA PRO A 4 -14.53 -6.46 -2.31
C PRO A 4 -14.53 -4.93 -2.33
N GLY A 5 -14.86 -4.37 -1.17
CA GLY A 5 -15.15 -2.96 -0.96
C GLY A 5 -14.15 -2.07 -1.67
N GLU A 6 -14.68 -1.18 -2.50
CA GLU A 6 -14.03 -0.04 -3.13
C GLU A 6 -13.11 0.68 -2.13
N THR A 7 -11.87 0.23 -2.00
CA THR A 7 -10.85 0.92 -1.20
C THR A 7 -9.96 1.70 -2.15
N THR A 8 -10.60 2.50 -2.99
CA THR A 8 -9.95 3.41 -3.92
C THR A 8 -9.59 4.66 -3.13
N ILE A 9 -8.28 4.92 -2.96
CA ILE A 9 -7.82 6.16 -2.31
C ILE A 9 -8.26 7.37 -3.16
N SER A 10 -8.70 8.45 -2.51
CA SER A 10 -8.98 9.70 -3.20
C SER A 10 -7.67 10.44 -3.54
N MET A 11 -7.73 11.39 -4.47
CA MET A 11 -6.55 12.22 -4.79
C MET A 11 -6.09 13.06 -3.59
N ASP A 12 -7.03 13.56 -2.78
CA ASP A 12 -6.71 14.34 -1.59
C ASP A 12 -6.00 13.49 -0.51
N ASP A 13 -6.43 12.24 -0.35
CA ASP A 13 -5.79 11.30 0.56
C ASP A 13 -4.38 10.92 0.07
N LEU A 14 -4.21 10.70 -1.25
CA LEU A 14 -2.89 10.43 -1.83
C LEU A 14 -1.94 11.62 -1.63
N ARG A 15 -2.43 12.85 -1.83
CA ARG A 15 -1.69 14.09 -1.59
C ARG A 15 -1.27 14.21 -0.12
N ALA A 16 -2.15 13.87 0.82
CA ALA A 16 -1.83 13.86 2.24
C ALA A 16 -0.73 12.82 2.57
N LEU A 17 -0.81 11.62 1.99
CA LEU A 17 0.16 10.53 2.17
C LEU A 17 1.56 10.90 1.69
N VAL A 18 1.64 11.47 0.49
CA VAL A 18 2.88 11.94 -0.14
C VAL A 18 3.51 13.08 0.68
N ARG A 19 2.69 13.98 1.23
CA ARG A 19 3.15 15.05 2.13
C ARG A 19 3.75 14.50 3.42
N VAL A 20 3.13 13.50 4.02
CA VAL A 20 3.65 12.82 5.23
C VAL A 20 4.96 12.08 4.92
N ALA A 21 5.07 11.49 3.73
CA ALA A 21 6.29 10.84 3.25
C ALA A 21 7.42 11.85 2.91
N GLY A 22 7.15 13.16 2.96
CA GLY A 22 8.13 14.19 2.61
C GLY A 22 8.50 14.22 1.13
N LEU A 23 7.63 13.68 0.27
CA LEU A 23 7.85 13.62 -1.17
C LEU A 23 7.29 14.90 -1.82
N PRO A 24 8.11 15.72 -2.50
CA PRO A 24 7.65 16.95 -3.13
C PRO A 24 7.10 16.65 -4.52
N LEU A 25 5.92 16.04 -4.59
CA LEU A 25 5.26 15.72 -5.87
C LEU A 25 4.25 16.81 -6.26
N ASP A 26 4.17 17.08 -7.55
CA ASP A 26 3.14 17.93 -8.14
C ASP A 26 1.86 17.14 -8.50
N ASP A 27 0.81 17.85 -8.91
CA ASP A 27 -0.49 17.22 -9.21
C ASP A 27 -0.43 16.28 -10.42
N ALA A 28 0.46 16.52 -11.39
CA ALA A 28 0.61 15.64 -12.55
C ALA A 28 1.29 14.32 -12.16
N GLU A 29 2.33 14.39 -11.32
CA GLU A 29 3.00 13.22 -10.75
C GLU A 29 2.04 12.40 -9.87
N LEU A 30 1.16 13.05 -9.11
CA LEU A 30 0.14 12.38 -8.31
C LEU A 30 -0.90 11.66 -9.18
N GLU A 31 -1.33 12.26 -10.29
CA GLU A 31 -2.24 11.64 -11.26
C GLU A 31 -1.64 10.38 -11.88
N GLU A 32 -0.33 10.39 -12.19
CA GLU A 32 0.37 9.22 -12.71
C GLU A 32 0.53 8.11 -11.66
N LEU A 33 0.73 8.47 -10.38
CA LEU A 33 0.94 7.52 -9.29
C LEU A 33 -0.35 6.90 -8.76
N LEU A 34 -1.48 7.59 -8.85
CA LEU A 34 -2.77 7.12 -8.36
C LEU A 34 -3.14 5.70 -8.85
N PRO A 35 -3.11 5.38 -10.16
CA PRO A 35 -3.43 4.03 -10.63
C PRO A 35 -2.42 2.97 -10.13
N LEU A 36 -1.14 3.33 -10.00
CA LEU A 36 -0.11 2.42 -9.49
C LEU A 36 -0.36 2.10 -8.01
N TYR A 37 -0.67 3.11 -7.21
CA TYR A 37 -1.01 2.95 -5.80
C TYR A 37 -2.23 2.04 -5.64
N GLN A 38 -3.30 2.28 -6.40
CA GLN A 38 -4.53 1.50 -6.33
C GLN A 38 -4.28 0.02 -6.67
N PHE A 39 -3.50 -0.24 -7.73
CA PHE A 39 -3.10 -1.59 -8.10
C PHE A 39 -2.31 -2.31 -6.99
N LEU A 40 -1.36 -1.62 -6.36
CA LEU A 40 -0.57 -2.18 -5.26
C LEU A 40 -1.41 -2.39 -4.00
N LYS A 41 -2.31 -1.46 -3.69
CA LYS A 41 -3.23 -1.56 -2.55
C LYS A 41 -4.11 -2.81 -2.65
N GLN A 42 -4.69 -3.06 -3.83
CA GLN A 42 -5.47 -4.28 -4.08
C GLN A 42 -4.65 -5.55 -3.81
N ARG A 43 -3.39 -5.60 -4.25
CA ARG A 43 -2.51 -6.75 -4.00
C ARG A 43 -2.17 -6.92 -2.52
N VAL A 44 -1.99 -5.82 -1.80
CA VAL A 44 -1.75 -5.84 -0.35
C VAL A 44 -2.99 -6.32 0.40
N ASP A 45 -4.19 -5.90 -0.02
CA ASP A 45 -5.43 -6.35 0.59
C ASP A 45 -5.65 -7.85 0.40
N MET A 46 -5.33 -8.38 -0.77
CA MET A 46 -5.35 -9.84 -1.01
C MET A 46 -4.41 -10.62 -0.07
N LEU A 47 -3.30 -10.03 0.37
CA LEU A 47 -2.41 -10.66 1.35
C LEU A 47 -3.01 -10.69 2.76
N HIS A 48 -3.87 -9.72 3.09
CA HIS A 48 -4.59 -9.67 4.36
C HIS A 48 -5.84 -10.55 4.38
N GLU A 49 -6.43 -10.84 3.21
CA GLU A 49 -7.55 -11.80 3.07
C GLU A 49 -7.11 -13.26 3.19
N ALA A 50 -5.81 -13.55 3.00
CA ALA A 50 -5.27 -14.85 3.33
C ALA A 50 -5.36 -15.02 4.85
N ASP A 51 -6.23 -15.94 5.28
CA ASP A 51 -6.37 -16.40 6.67
C ASP A 51 -5.00 -16.95 7.11
N LEU A 52 -4.12 -16.05 7.58
CA LEU A 52 -2.78 -16.40 8.02
C LEU A 52 -2.97 -17.28 9.24
N PRO A 53 -2.61 -18.58 9.20
CA PRO A 53 -2.74 -19.42 10.37
C PRO A 53 -1.90 -18.78 11.48
N LEU A 54 -2.57 -18.30 12.53
CA LEU A 54 -1.95 -17.80 13.76
C LEU A 54 -1.08 -18.95 14.31
N GLY A 55 0.21 -18.92 14.00
CA GLY A 55 1.14 -20.03 14.28
C GLY A 55 2.14 -20.35 13.16
N GLY A 56 2.00 -19.78 11.96
CA GLY A 56 3.06 -19.83 10.94
C GLY A 56 4.31 -19.09 11.41
N GLN A 57 5.51 -19.64 11.13
CA GLN A 57 6.79 -19.01 11.47
C GLN A 57 6.79 -17.56 11.00
N ALA A 58 6.88 -16.62 11.95
CA ALA A 58 7.18 -15.23 11.62
C ALA A 58 8.49 -15.22 10.82
N MET A 59 8.43 -14.81 9.56
CA MET A 59 9.64 -14.62 8.76
C MET A 59 10.47 -13.52 9.43
N THR A 60 11.49 -13.91 10.18
CA THR A 60 12.53 -13.01 10.66
C THR A 60 13.40 -12.63 9.48
N PHE A 61 13.26 -11.41 8.99
CA PHE A 61 14.22 -10.83 8.07
C PHE A 61 15.48 -10.49 8.89
N PRO A 62 16.65 -11.08 8.59
CA PRO A 62 17.89 -10.60 9.17
C PRO A 62 18.10 -9.16 8.69
N ALA A 63 18.15 -8.22 9.63
CA ALA A 63 18.42 -6.82 9.33
C ALA A 63 19.89 -6.68 8.88
N ASP A 64 20.15 -6.87 7.59
CA ASP A 64 21.48 -6.66 7.01
C ASP A 64 21.66 -5.19 6.61
N TRP A 65 21.44 -4.28 7.57
CA TRP A 65 21.54 -2.82 7.39
C TRP A 65 22.98 -2.29 7.54
N ASN A 66 23.98 -3.18 7.61
CA ASN A 66 25.40 -2.81 7.75
C ASN A 66 26.24 -3.37 6.59
N ARG A 67 26.05 -2.87 5.38
CA ARG A 67 27.04 -3.03 4.31
C ARG A 67 27.29 -1.75 3.54
#